data_AF-A0A529HJ24-F1
#
_entry.id   AF-A0A529HJ24-F1
#
_cell.length_a   1.000
_cell.length_b   1.000
_cell.length_c   1.000
_cell.angle_alpha   90.00
_cell.angle_beta   90.00
_cell.angle_gamma   90.00
#
_symmetry.space_group_name_H-M   'P 1'
#
loop_
_entity.id
_entity.type
_entity.pdbx_description
1 polymer ?
#
loop_
_entity_poly.entity_id
_entity_poly.type
_entity_poly.pdbx_seq_one_letter_code
_entity_poly.pdbx_strand_id
1 'polypeptide(L)'
;MRPAADFPAGHRLVLAVARLLITLRHPMLVARFARKMGYWPNPAAPERYNECMLWRRLIDHNPLFVTLSDKLAAKDYVHAVCPELEVPKTLWRGRDPDDIPSALLDDAVVVKANHGCDMNIFVSGGQPDRASIVRQLRLWLG
;
A
#
# COMPACT_ATOMS: atom_id res chain seq x y z
N MET A 1 9.57 -14.28 -8.55
CA MET A 1 9.83 -15.40 -7.61
C MET A 1 9.81 -16.68 -8.42
N ARG A 2 10.61 -17.70 -8.05
CA ARG A 2 10.62 -18.98 -8.76
C ARG A 2 9.37 -19.79 -8.37
N PRO A 3 8.65 -20.39 -9.33
CA PRO A 3 7.54 -21.31 -9.06
C PRO A 3 7.91 -22.40 -8.06
N ALA A 4 6.94 -22.84 -7.26
CA ALA A 4 7.17 -23.96 -6.33
C ALA A 4 7.58 -25.26 -7.08
N ALA A 5 7.16 -25.39 -8.34
CA ALA A 5 7.49 -26.52 -9.21
C ALA A 5 8.99 -26.64 -9.53
N ASP A 6 9.74 -25.54 -9.46
CA ASP A 6 11.16 -25.47 -9.83
C ASP A 6 12.08 -26.03 -8.75
N PHE A 7 11.56 -26.34 -7.56
CA PHE A 7 12.34 -26.86 -6.45
C PHE A 7 12.42 -28.39 -6.45
N PRO A 8 13.53 -28.97 -5.92
CA PRO A 8 13.65 -30.41 -5.71
C PRO A 8 12.49 -30.97 -4.86
N ALA A 9 12.18 -32.27 -5.03
CA ALA A 9 11.01 -32.91 -4.41
C ALA A 9 10.92 -32.70 -2.88
N GLY A 10 12.04 -32.79 -2.17
CA GLY A 10 12.07 -32.54 -0.72
C GLY A 10 11.65 -31.12 -0.33
N HIS A 11 12.09 -30.10 -1.08
CA HIS A 11 11.70 -28.72 -0.85
C HIS A 11 10.21 -28.50 -1.15
N ARG A 12 9.67 -29.17 -2.18
CA ARG A 12 8.24 -29.09 -2.50
C ARG A 12 7.38 -29.66 -1.38
N LEU A 13 7.81 -30.76 -0.74
CA LEU A 13 7.12 -31.31 0.42
C LEU A 13 7.11 -30.31 1.58
N VAL A 14 8.26 -29.71 1.89
CA VAL A 14 8.37 -28.68 2.94
C VAL A 14 7.43 -27.51 2.65
N LEU A 15 7.40 -26.99 1.42
CA LEU A 15 6.51 -25.89 1.03
C LEU A 15 5.03 -26.27 1.09
N ALA A 16 4.67 -27.51 0.73
CA ALA A 16 3.30 -28.00 0.84
C ALA A 16 2.84 -28.09 2.31
N VAL A 17 3.69 -28.62 3.20
CA VAL A 17 3.43 -28.67 4.64
C VAL A 17 3.31 -27.26 5.21
N ALA A 18 4.24 -26.36 4.86
CA ALA A 18 4.17 -24.95 5.27
C ALA A 18 2.87 -24.28 4.80
N ARG A 19 2.47 -24.50 3.55
CA ARG A 19 1.20 -23.97 3.01
C ARG A 19 0.01 -24.44 3.84
N LEU A 20 -0.04 -25.74 4.17
CA LEU A 20 -1.10 -26.30 5.00
C LEU A 20 -1.13 -25.65 6.38
N LEU A 21 0.01 -25.58 7.07
CA LEU A 21 0.13 -24.99 8.41
C LEU A 21 -0.28 -23.51 8.42
N ILE A 22 0.19 -22.72 7.45
CA ILE A 22 -0.18 -21.30 7.32
C ILE A 22 -1.68 -21.16 7.08
N THR A 23 -2.26 -22.00 6.23
CA THR A 23 -3.70 -21.98 5.93
C THR A 23 -4.53 -22.31 7.16
N LEU A 24 -4.15 -23.34 7.91
CA LEU A 24 -4.81 -23.73 9.16
C LEU A 24 -4.64 -22.68 10.27
N ARG A 25 -3.50 -21.97 10.30
CA ARG A 25 -3.22 -20.92 11.28
C ARG A 25 -4.00 -19.62 10.99
N HIS A 26 -4.30 -19.34 9.72
CA HIS A 26 -4.94 -18.09 9.26
C HIS A 26 -6.13 -18.32 8.30
N PRO A 27 -7.12 -19.15 8.67
CA PRO A 27 -8.16 -19.61 7.74
C PRO A 27 -9.02 -18.45 7.21
N MET A 28 -9.35 -17.48 8.07
CA MET A 28 -10.17 -16.33 7.67
C MET A 28 -9.47 -15.43 6.64
N LEU A 29 -8.17 -15.20 6.79
CA LEU A 29 -7.42 -14.34 5.86
C LEU A 29 -7.23 -15.02 4.50
N VAL A 30 -6.95 -16.33 4.51
CA VAL A 30 -6.82 -17.13 3.29
C VAL A 30 -8.17 -17.25 2.57
N ALA A 31 -9.25 -17.54 3.27
CA ALA A 31 -10.60 -17.60 2.67
C ALA A 31 -11.03 -16.24 2.09
N ARG A 32 -10.76 -15.13 2.80
CA ARG A 32 -11.06 -13.79 2.29
C ARG A 32 -10.24 -13.45 1.06
N PHE A 33 -8.97 -13.84 1.03
CA PHE A 33 -8.13 -13.71 -0.16
C PHE A 33 -8.76 -14.49 -1.33
N ALA A 34 -9.10 -15.76 -1.11
CA ALA A 34 -9.64 -16.61 -2.16
C ALA A 34 -10.95 -16.08 -2.73
N ARG A 35 -11.85 -15.60 -1.87
CA ARG A 35 -13.09 -14.95 -2.30
C ARG A 35 -12.85 -13.66 -3.10
N LYS A 36 -11.87 -12.83 -2.71
CA LYS A 36 -11.59 -11.56 -3.38
C LYS A 36 -10.85 -11.75 -4.71
N MET A 37 -9.92 -12.70 -4.76
CA MET A 37 -9.02 -12.91 -5.89
C MET A 37 -9.48 -13.99 -6.87
N GLY A 38 -10.42 -14.85 -6.47
CA GLY A 38 -10.96 -15.94 -7.29
C GLY A 38 -10.11 -17.21 -7.31
N TYR A 39 -9.07 -17.32 -6.47
CA TYR A 39 -8.23 -18.51 -6.38
C TYR A 39 -7.62 -18.68 -4.98
N TRP A 40 -7.28 -19.92 -4.61
CA TRP A 40 -6.63 -20.21 -3.35
C TRP A 40 -5.15 -19.84 -3.38
N PRO A 41 -4.67 -19.02 -2.43
CA PRO A 41 -3.28 -18.58 -2.45
C PRO A 41 -2.32 -19.71 -2.09
N ASN A 42 -1.08 -19.56 -2.52
CA ASN A 42 0.08 -20.27 -1.98
C ASN A 42 0.97 -19.30 -1.19
N PRO A 43 0.66 -18.99 0.09
CA PRO A 43 1.50 -18.09 0.87
C PRO A 43 2.89 -18.70 1.13
N ALA A 44 3.07 -20.02 1.18
CA ALA A 44 4.39 -20.61 1.46
C ALA A 44 5.41 -20.42 0.32
N ALA A 45 4.93 -20.29 -0.91
CA ALA A 45 5.72 -19.95 -2.09
C ALA A 45 4.92 -19.03 -2.99
N PRO A 46 4.88 -17.72 -2.69
CA PRO A 46 4.11 -16.75 -3.46
C PRO A 46 4.66 -16.63 -4.89
N GLU A 47 3.77 -16.71 -5.88
CA GLU A 47 4.12 -16.54 -7.29
C GLU A 47 3.55 -15.24 -7.85
N ARG A 48 2.41 -14.79 -7.31
CA ARG A 48 1.70 -13.59 -7.76
C ARG A 48 1.87 -12.43 -6.79
N TYR A 49 1.79 -11.21 -7.31
CA TYR A 49 1.85 -9.98 -6.50
C TYR A 49 0.91 -10.03 -5.28
N ASN A 50 -0.35 -10.44 -5.47
CA ASN A 50 -1.33 -10.50 -4.38
C ASN A 50 -0.94 -11.54 -3.33
N GLU A 51 -0.36 -12.67 -3.72
CA GLU A 51 0.15 -13.67 -2.76
C GLU A 51 1.34 -13.12 -1.98
N CYS A 52 2.22 -12.33 -2.62
CA CYS A 52 3.30 -11.63 -1.91
C CYS A 52 2.73 -10.63 -0.89
N MET A 53 1.65 -9.92 -1.21
CA MET A 53 0.99 -9.03 -0.24
C MET A 53 0.36 -9.83 0.91
N LEU A 54 -0.22 -11.00 0.63
CA LEU A 54 -0.71 -11.89 1.68
C LEU A 54 0.44 -12.41 2.56
N TRP A 55 1.58 -12.77 1.99
CA TRP A 55 2.80 -13.17 2.72
C TRP A 55 3.27 -12.08 3.69
N ARG A 56 3.38 -10.82 3.22
CA ARG A 56 3.75 -9.68 4.07
C ARG A 56 2.76 -9.45 5.21
N ARG A 57 1.48 -9.75 4.98
CA ARG A 57 0.47 -9.66 6.03
C ARG A 57 0.59 -10.77 7.08
N LEU A 58 0.93 -11.99 6.64
CA LEU A 58 0.87 -13.18 7.49
C LEU A 58 2.19 -13.52 8.19
N ILE A 59 3.33 -13.22 7.56
CA ILE A 59 4.62 -13.79 7.91
C ILE A 59 5.70 -12.72 7.96
N ASP A 60 5.84 -11.96 6.87
CA ASP A 60 6.88 -10.95 6.76
C ASP A 60 6.42 -9.64 7.40
N HIS A 61 6.57 -9.57 8.72
CA HIS A 61 6.23 -8.42 9.56
C HIS A 61 7.31 -7.34 9.55
N ASN A 62 7.97 -7.12 8.41
CA ASN A 62 8.97 -6.07 8.30
C ASN A 62 8.35 -4.68 8.59
N PRO A 63 8.82 -3.95 9.61
CA PRO A 63 8.26 -2.65 9.98
C PRO A 63 8.38 -1.61 8.85
N LEU A 64 9.33 -1.77 7.92
CA LEU A 64 9.46 -0.89 6.76
C LEU A 64 8.23 -0.88 5.87
N PHE A 65 7.41 -1.94 5.86
CA PHE A 65 6.16 -1.91 5.08
C PHE A 65 5.18 -0.86 5.59
N VAL A 66 5.19 -0.57 6.90
CA VAL A 66 4.37 0.50 7.47
C VAL A 66 4.91 1.86 7.01
N THR A 67 6.21 2.08 7.18
CA THR A 67 6.89 3.32 6.77
C THR A 67 6.72 3.62 5.29
N LEU A 68 6.94 2.62 4.42
CA LEU A 68 6.88 2.78 2.97
C LEU A 68 5.44 2.87 2.43
N SER A 69 4.42 2.52 3.24
CA SER A 69 3.02 2.70 2.88
C SER A 69 2.49 4.10 3.21
N ASP A 70 3.14 4.83 4.12
CA ASP A 70 2.83 6.23 4.41
C ASP A 70 3.62 7.15 3.47
N LYS A 71 2.93 7.92 2.64
CA LYS A 71 3.59 8.77 1.62
C LYS A 71 4.49 9.87 2.19
N LEU A 72 4.26 10.30 3.43
CA LEU A 72 5.12 11.28 4.10
C LEU A 72 6.34 10.58 4.72
N ALA A 73 6.12 9.53 5.49
CA ALA A 73 7.21 8.78 6.11
C ALA A 73 8.13 8.12 5.07
N ALA A 74 7.58 7.68 3.94
CA ALA A 74 8.35 7.16 2.82
C ALA A 74 9.28 8.21 2.21
N LYS A 75 8.85 9.48 2.10
CA LYS A 75 9.73 10.57 1.63
C LYS A 75 10.88 10.81 2.60
N ASP A 76 10.56 10.87 3.90
CA ASP A 76 11.56 11.06 4.94
C ASP A 76 12.58 9.90 4.94
N TYR A 77 12.10 8.66 4.79
CA TYR A 77 12.94 7.47 4.66
C TYR A 77 13.85 7.52 3.43
N VAL A 78 13.28 7.82 2.25
CA VAL A 78 14.02 7.89 0.99
C VAL A 78 15.11 8.96 1.05
N HIS A 79 14.79 10.15 1.55
CA HIS A 79 15.77 11.23 1.71
C HIS A 79 16.92 10.85 2.66
N ALA A 80 16.65 10.05 3.69
CA ALA A 80 17.68 9.58 4.62
C ALA A 80 18.62 8.52 4.00
N VAL A 81 18.10 7.63 3.16
CA VAL A 81 18.88 6.51 2.59
C VAL A 81 19.48 6.80 1.21
N CYS A 82 18.93 7.74 0.47
CA CYS A 82 19.30 8.09 -0.90
C CYS A 82 19.06 9.59 -1.13
N PRO A 83 19.86 10.47 -0.50
CA PRO A 83 19.66 11.92 -0.54
C PRO A 83 19.79 12.52 -1.95
N GLU A 84 20.46 11.83 -2.87
CA GLU A 84 20.59 12.20 -4.28
C GLU A 84 19.32 11.97 -5.09
N LEU A 85 18.37 11.17 -4.60
CA LEU A 85 17.12 10.91 -5.28
C LEU A 85 16.16 12.08 -5.10
N GLU A 86 15.87 12.77 -6.20
CA GLU A 86 14.88 13.84 -6.21
C GLU A 86 13.49 13.30 -5.88
N VAL A 87 12.91 13.82 -4.79
CA VAL A 87 11.54 13.53 -4.36
C VAL A 87 10.64 14.75 -4.54
N PRO A 88 9.40 14.60 -5.02
CA PRO A 88 8.49 15.73 -5.19
C PRO A 88 8.30 16.52 -3.89
N LYS A 89 8.50 17.85 -3.96
CA LYS A 89 8.32 18.75 -2.81
C LYS A 89 6.91 18.64 -2.23
N THR A 90 6.82 18.53 -0.90
CA THR A 90 5.55 18.64 -0.19
C THR A 90 5.25 20.12 0.04
N LEU A 91 4.21 20.65 -0.62
CA LEU A 91 3.81 22.05 -0.47
C LEU A 91 3.09 22.30 0.86
N TRP A 92 2.32 21.32 1.34
CA TRP A 92 1.59 21.37 2.60
C TRP A 92 1.30 19.95 3.12
N ARG A 93 1.18 19.81 4.44
CA ARG A 93 0.67 18.61 5.12
C ARG A 93 -0.13 19.01 6.37
N GLY A 94 -1.21 18.31 6.66
CA GLY A 94 -2.07 18.57 7.82
C GLY A 94 -3.07 17.44 8.04
N ARG A 95 -3.86 17.56 9.10
CA ARG A 95 -4.90 16.59 9.47
C ARG A 95 -6.31 17.07 9.19
N ASP A 96 -6.52 18.39 9.21
CA ASP A 96 -7.80 19.00 8.86
C ASP A 96 -7.75 19.51 7.42
N PRO A 97 -8.65 19.04 6.52
CA PRO A 97 -8.78 19.59 5.19
C PRO A 97 -9.04 21.10 5.13
N ASP A 98 -9.65 21.68 6.16
CA ASP A 98 -9.93 23.13 6.20
C ASP A 98 -8.68 23.98 6.44
N ASP A 99 -7.61 23.39 6.95
CA ASP A 99 -6.31 24.05 7.15
C ASP A 99 -5.49 24.16 5.85
N ILE A 100 -6.00 23.62 4.72
CA ILE A 100 -5.33 23.73 3.42
C ILE A 100 -5.38 25.20 2.96
N PRO A 101 -4.22 25.86 2.73
CA PRO A 101 -4.18 27.21 2.20
C PRO A 101 -4.81 27.28 0.80
N SER A 102 -5.81 28.16 0.62
CA SER A 102 -6.53 28.28 -0.65
C SER A 102 -5.61 28.61 -1.83
N ALA A 103 -4.58 29.44 -1.60
CA ALA A 103 -3.60 29.80 -2.62
C ALA A 103 -2.90 28.58 -3.25
N LEU A 104 -2.76 27.46 -2.53
CA LEU A 104 -2.18 26.23 -3.09
C LEU A 104 -3.15 25.49 -4.01
N LEU A 105 -4.45 25.71 -3.87
CA LEU A 105 -5.49 25.06 -4.67
C LEU A 105 -5.83 25.85 -5.95
N ASP A 106 -5.32 27.08 -6.06
CA ASP A 106 -5.45 27.90 -7.28
C ASP A 106 -4.46 27.45 -8.38
N ASP A 107 -3.39 26.76 -8.00
CA ASP A 107 -2.33 26.25 -8.86
C ASP A 107 -2.57 24.80 -9.36
N ALA A 108 -1.68 24.33 -10.24
CA ALA A 108 -1.63 22.93 -10.66
C ALA A 108 -0.95 22.06 -9.58
N VAL A 109 -1.75 21.42 -8.72
CA VAL A 109 -1.27 20.60 -7.60
C VAL A 109 -1.93 19.24 -7.54
N VAL A 110 -1.33 18.31 -6.81
CA VAL A 110 -1.95 17.01 -6.51
C VAL A 110 -2.12 16.87 -5.00
N VAL A 111 -3.37 16.83 -4.56
CA VAL A 111 -3.73 16.58 -3.16
C VAL A 111 -3.84 15.07 -2.96
N LYS A 112 -3.20 14.53 -1.93
CA LYS A 112 -3.23 13.08 -1.65
C LYS A 112 -3.40 12.82 -0.16
N ALA A 113 -4.22 11.83 0.18
CA ALA A 113 -4.13 11.24 1.51
C ALA A 113 -2.79 10.50 1.65
N ASN A 114 -2.12 10.65 2.79
CA ASN A 114 -0.87 9.94 3.06
C ASN A 114 -1.10 8.42 3.11
N HIS A 115 -2.24 8.00 3.66
CA HIS A 115 -2.70 6.62 3.70
C HIS A 115 -3.47 6.24 2.41
N GLY A 116 -3.50 4.95 2.11
CA GLY A 116 -4.36 4.40 1.05
C GLY A 116 -3.83 4.50 -0.39
N CYS A 117 -4.66 3.96 -1.30
CA CYS A 117 -4.46 3.90 -2.76
C CYS A 117 -5.61 4.64 -3.46
N ASP A 118 -5.34 5.24 -4.62
CA ASP A 118 -6.30 6.04 -5.41
C ASP A 118 -6.95 7.22 -4.65
N MET A 119 -6.39 7.58 -3.50
CA MET A 119 -6.77 8.75 -2.73
C MET A 119 -5.95 9.96 -3.19
N ASN A 120 -6.17 10.37 -4.44
CA ASN A 120 -5.52 11.52 -5.05
C ASN A 120 -6.55 12.41 -5.78
N ILE A 121 -6.33 13.72 -5.73
CA ILE A 121 -7.12 14.74 -6.42
C ILE A 121 -6.13 15.59 -7.21
N PHE A 122 -6.31 15.61 -8.52
CA PHE A 122 -5.57 16.52 -9.39
C PHE A 122 -6.33 17.83 -9.46
N VAL A 123 -5.67 18.92 -9.09
CA VAL A 123 -6.22 20.26 -9.09
C VAL A 123 -5.53 21.05 -10.18
N SER A 124 -6.31 21.70 -11.04
CA SER A 124 -5.79 22.56 -12.11
C SER A 124 -6.86 23.56 -12.52
N GLY A 125 -6.48 24.83 -12.69
CA GLY A 125 -7.42 25.89 -13.10
C GLY A 125 -8.58 26.07 -12.11
N GLY A 126 -8.32 25.90 -10.81
CA GLY A 126 -9.33 25.99 -9.76
C GLY A 126 -10.37 24.86 -9.74
N GLN A 127 -10.12 23.75 -10.45
CA GLN A 127 -11.00 22.58 -10.49
C GLN A 127 -10.29 21.32 -9.96
N PRO A 128 -10.97 20.46 -9.18
CA PRO A 128 -12.30 20.69 -8.59
C PRO A 128 -12.28 21.81 -7.54
N ASP A 129 -13.45 22.38 -7.24
CA ASP A 129 -13.56 23.46 -6.25
C ASP A 129 -13.17 23.01 -4.83
N ARG A 130 -12.80 23.98 -3.98
CA ARG A 130 -12.36 23.72 -2.59
C ARG A 130 -13.37 22.90 -1.79
N ALA A 131 -14.67 23.17 -1.91
CA ALA A 131 -15.67 22.45 -1.13
C ALA A 131 -15.75 20.97 -1.57
N SER A 132 -15.62 20.70 -2.87
CA SER A 132 -15.51 19.34 -3.40
C SER A 132 -14.24 18.62 -2.93
N ILE A 133 -13.09 19.31 -2.92
CA ILE A 133 -11.83 18.78 -2.38
C ILE A 133 -11.99 18.42 -0.90
N VAL A 134 -12.42 19.37 -0.07
CA VAL A 134 -12.58 19.20 1.38
C VAL A 134 -13.56 18.07 1.70
N ARG A 135 -14.69 18.01 1.00
CA ARG A 135 -15.67 16.92 1.16
C ARG A 135 -15.03 15.55 0.89
N GLN A 136 -14.27 15.42 -0.20
CA GLN A 136 -13.61 14.17 -0.55
C GLN A 136 -12.53 13.77 0.46
N LEU A 137 -11.75 14.74 0.94
CA LEU A 137 -10.72 14.50 1.95
C LEU A 137 -11.30 14.05 3.29
N ARG A 138 -12.43 14.64 3.72
CA ARG A 138 -13.14 14.19 4.92
C ARG A 138 -13.58 12.73 4.81
N LEU A 139 -14.08 12.31 3.64
CA LEU A 139 -14.43 10.90 3.39
C LEU A 139 -13.24 9.95 3.48
N TRP A 140 -12.05 10.41 3.09
CA TRP A 140 -10.84 9.58 3.18
C TRP A 140 -10.29 9.52 4.60
N LEU A 141 -10.31 10.63 5.33
CA LEU A 141 -9.74 10.72 6.68
C LEU A 141 -10.59 10.01 7.76
N GLY A 142 -11.86 9.74 7.48
CA GLY A 142 -12.78 9.03 8.38
C GLY A 142 -13.54 9.96 9.30
#